data_AF-A0A6P8AT39-F1
#
_entry.id   AF-A0A6P8AT39-F1
#
_cell.length_a   1.000
_cell.length_b   1.000
_cell.length_c   1.000
_cell.angle_alpha   90.00
_cell.angle_beta   90.00
_cell.angle_gamma   90.00
#
_symmetry.space_group_name_H-M   'P 1'
#
loop_
_entity.id
_entity.type
_entity.pdbx_description
1 polymer ?
#
loop_
_entity_poly.entity_id
_entity_poly.type
_entity_poly.pdbx_seq_one_letter_code
_entity_poly.pdbx_strand_id
1 'polypeptide(L)' 'MKPDGAVLMIDRDALAAQTYNINRMFKEHGQYNPFGHQKEVAVKGQIPSNAVRAVIFFNDGEKRTQRNPFYNQCI' A
#
# COMPACT_ATOMS: atom_id res chain seq x y z
N MET A 1 -20.99 -14.29 -3.17
CA MET A 1 -19.68 -14.58 -3.78
C MET A 1 -18.63 -13.85 -2.94
N LYS A 2 -17.68 -14.56 -2.35
CA LYS A 2 -16.57 -13.91 -1.64
C LYS A 2 -15.57 -13.43 -2.70
N PRO A 3 -15.01 -12.22 -2.59
CA PRO A 3 -14.12 -11.70 -3.61
C PRO A 3 -12.81 -12.49 -3.61
N ASP A 4 -12.44 -13.02 -4.77
CA ASP A 4 -11.08 -13.50 -5.01
C ASP A 4 -10.17 -12.30 -5.26
N GLY A 5 -8.98 -12.29 -4.65
CA GLY A 5 -8.05 -11.18 -4.80
C GLY A 5 -6.80 -11.28 -3.94
N ALA A 6 -5.95 -10.27 -4.06
CA ALA A 6 -4.71 -10.17 -3.30
C ALA A 6 -4.50 -8.76 -2.75
N VAL A 7 -3.96 -8.68 -1.55
CA VAL A 7 -3.54 -7.42 -0.91
C VAL A 7 -2.04 -7.48 -0.63
N LEU A 8 -1.31 -6.45 -1.03
CA LEU A 8 0.10 -6.30 -0.70
C LEU A 8 0.24 -5.62 0.67
N MET A 9 1.08 -6.19 1.52
CA MET A 9 1.56 -5.53 2.73
C MET A 9 2.84 -4.78 2.38
N ILE A 10 2.78 -3.45 2.37
CA ILE A 10 3.89 -2.58 1.96
C ILE A 10 4.41 -1.86 3.20
N ASP A 11 5.73 -1.85 3.37
CA ASP A 11 6.41 -1.06 4.39
C ASP A 11 6.55 0.39 3.93
N ARG A 12 5.95 1.31 4.70
CA ARG A 12 5.95 2.72 4.36
C ARG A 12 7.32 3.36 4.58
N ASP A 13 8.08 2.90 5.56
CA ASP A 13 9.38 3.50 5.89
C ASP A 13 10.41 3.20 4.79
N ALA A 14 10.29 2.03 4.15
CA ALA A 14 11.03 1.67 2.96
C ALA A 14 10.70 2.56 1.73
N LEU A 15 9.63 3.36 1.79
CA LEU A 15 9.16 4.24 0.71
C LEU A 15 9.25 5.73 1.04
N ALA A 16 9.75 6.12 2.22
CA ALA A 16 9.52 7.44 2.82
C ALA A 16 9.82 8.64 1.89
N ALA A 17 10.85 8.55 1.04
CA ALA A 17 11.24 9.62 0.11
C ALA A 17 10.29 9.83 -1.09
N GLN A 18 9.32 8.93 -1.32
CA GLN A 18 8.50 8.89 -2.53
C GLN A 18 6.99 8.84 -2.26
N THR A 19 6.55 9.11 -1.02
CA THR A 19 5.13 9.03 -0.66
C THR A 19 4.44 10.39 -0.51
N TYR A 20 3.19 10.49 -0.98
CA TYR A 20 2.33 11.66 -0.82
C TYR A 20 1.03 11.26 -0.14
N ASN A 21 0.66 11.98 0.91
CA ASN A 21 -0.67 11.84 1.50
C ASN A 21 -1.68 12.61 0.64
N ILE A 22 -2.60 11.91 -0.03
CA ILE A 22 -3.50 12.52 -1.02
C ILE A 22 -4.44 13.55 -0.37
N ASN A 23 -4.98 13.25 0.81
CA ASN A 23 -5.83 14.21 1.53
C ASN A 23 -5.08 15.50 1.86
N ARG A 24 -3.81 15.39 2.24
CA ARG A 24 -2.97 16.55 2.52
C ARG A 24 -2.73 17.36 1.25
N MET A 25 -2.42 16.71 0.13
CA MET A 25 -2.21 17.39 -1.16
C MET A 25 -3.44 18.21 -1.57
N PHE A 26 -4.64 17.62 -1.55
CA PHE A 26 -5.88 18.36 -1.86
C PHE A 26 -6.05 19.59 -0.97
N LYS A 27 -5.84 19.44 0.35
CA LYS A 27 -5.94 20.55 1.31
C LYS A 27 -4.93 21.66 1.03
N GLU A 28 -3.69 21.32 0.70
CA GLU A 28 -2.62 22.29 0.37
C GLU A 28 -2.93 23.08 -0.91
N HIS A 29 -3.73 22.52 -1.83
CA HIS A 29 -4.23 23.19 -3.03
C HIS A 29 -5.62 23.85 -2.85
N GLY A 30 -6.17 23.88 -1.63
CA GLY A 30 -7.49 24.45 -1.37
C GLY A 30 -8.66 23.66 -1.98
N GLN A 31 -8.44 22.38 -2.29
CA GLN A 31 -9.42 21.49 -2.92
C GLN A 31 -10.02 20.50 -1.92
N TYR A 32 -11.24 20.05 -2.20
CA TYR A 32 -11.90 18.97 -1.46
C TYR A 32 -11.58 17.61 -2.10
N ASN A 33 -11.16 16.61 -1.31
CA ASN A 33 -10.99 15.25 -1.78
C ASN A 33 -12.29 14.43 -1.61
N PRO A 34 -13.01 14.07 -2.69
CA PRO A 34 -14.22 13.25 -2.60
C PRO A 34 -13.98 11.83 -2.07
N PHE A 35 -12.73 11.35 -2.11
CA PHE A 35 -12.34 10.01 -1.66
C PHE A 35 -11.55 10.01 -0.36
N GLY A 36 -11.67 11.07 0.45
CA GLY A 36 -10.79 11.23 1.62
C GLY A 36 -10.90 10.14 2.69
N HIS A 37 -12.01 9.39 2.69
CA HIS A 37 -12.21 8.23 3.56
C HIS A 37 -11.27 7.06 3.25
N GLN A 38 -10.72 6.97 2.04
CA GLN A 38 -9.75 5.94 1.65
C GLN A 38 -8.39 6.12 2.35
N LYS A 39 -8.09 7.34 2.82
CA LYS A 39 -6.81 7.71 3.45
C LYS A 39 -5.60 7.31 2.57
N GLU A 40 -5.75 7.53 1.27
CA GLU A 40 -4.77 7.11 0.26
C GLU A 40 -3.40 7.76 0.46
N VAL A 41 -2.36 6.96 0.25
CA VAL A 41 -0.97 7.40 0.12
C VAL A 41 -0.51 7.01 -1.28
N ALA A 42 -0.22 8.00 -2.12
CA ALA A 42 0.35 7.76 -3.44
C ALA A 42 1.87 7.59 -3.35
N VAL A 43 2.42 6.73 -4.20
CA VAL A 43 3.87 6.53 -4.36
C VAL A 43 4.28 7.07 -5.72
N LYS A 44 5.32 7.91 -5.76
CA LYS A 44 5.87 8.41 -7.03
C LYS A 44 6.66 7.32 -7.72
N GLY A 45 6.21 6.86 -8.88
CA GLY A 45 6.92 5.85 -9.65
C GLY A 45 6.51 4.43 -9.26
N GLN A 46 7.48 3.60 -8.87
CA GLN A 46 7.27 2.17 -8.64
C GLN A 46 7.48 1.81 -7.17
N ILE A 47 6.77 0.78 -6.71
CA ILE A 47 7.01 0.18 -5.39
C ILE A 47 8.09 -0.90 -5.58
N PRO A 48 9.32 -0.73 -5.06
CA PRO A 48 10.35 -1.74 -5.19
C PRO A 48 9.98 -2.99 -4.39
N SER A 49 10.35 -4.17 -4.89
CA SER A 49 9.98 -5.43 -4.25
C SER A 49 10.49 -5.57 -2.81
N ASN A 50 11.62 -4.94 -2.46
CA ASN A 50 12.15 -4.96 -1.10
C ASN A 50 11.30 -4.14 -0.09
N ALA A 51 10.38 -3.30 -0.55
CA ALA A 51 9.40 -2.61 0.30
C ALA A 51 8.12 -3.44 0.54
N VAL A 52 7.92 -4.54 -0.19
CA VAL A 52 6.77 -5.44 -0.03
C VAL A 52 7.10 -6.49 1.00
N ARG A 53 6.40 -6.49 2.13
CA ARG A 53 6.59 -7.46 3.23
C ARG A 53 5.95 -8.82 2.92
N ALA A 54 4.74 -8.81 2.39
CA ALA A 54 3.96 -10.01 2.14
C ALA A 54 2.81 -9.75 1.16
N VAL A 55 2.23 -10.84 0.64
CA VAL A 55 0.97 -10.85 -0.10
C VAL A 55 -0.06 -11.64 0.71
N ILE A 56 -1.27 -11.11 0.85
CA ILE A 56 -2.42 -11.80 1.43
C ILE A 56 -3.35 -12.16 0.28
N PHE A 57 -3.53 -13.45 0.03
CA PHE A 57 -4.51 -13.97 -0.93
C PHE A 57 -5.83 -14.25 -0.21
N PHE A 58 -6.92 -13.88 -0.87
CA PHE A 58 -8.28 -14.22 -0.51
C PHE A 58 -8.83 -15.07 -1.66
N ASN A 59 -9.03 -16.37 -1.44
CA ASN A 59 -9.57 -17.30 -2.44
C ASN A 59 -10.70 -18.11 -1.78
N ASP A 60 -11.91 -18.07 -2.34
CA ASP A 60 -13.08 -18.80 -1.81
C ASP A 60 -13.38 -18.55 -0.32
N GLY A 61 -12.93 -17.41 0.20
CA GLY A 61 -13.06 -17.06 1.62
C GLY A 61 -12.00 -17.59 2.54
N GLU A 62 -10.99 -18.30 2.02
CA GLU A 62 -9.78 -18.60 2.74
C GLU A 62 -8.78 -17.45 2.62
N LYS A 63 -8.02 -17.22 3.70
CA LYS A 63 -6.97 -16.21 3.77
C LYS A 63 -5.61 -16.90 3.85
N ARG A 64 -4.75 -16.69 2.86
CA ARG A 64 -3.36 -17.21 2.86
C ARG A 64 -2.36 -16.06 2.79
N THR A 65 -1.41 -16.03 3.70
CA THR A 65 -0.33 -15.02 3.71
C THR A 65 0.96 -15.63 3.18
N GLN A 66 1.56 -15.03 2.16
CA GLN A 66 2.87 -15.39 1.63
C GLN A 66 3.85 -14.27 1.92
N ARG A 67 4.87 -14.54 2.73
CA ARG A 67 5.94 -13.57 3.03
C ARG A 67 6.84 -13.43 1.81
N ASN A 68 7.32 -12.20 1.57
CA ASN A 68 8.28 -11.95 0.51
C ASN A 68 9.70 -12.27 1.00
N PRO A 69 10.41 -13.24 0.39
CA PRO A 69 11.78 -13.57 0.79
C PRO A 69 12.78 -12.44 0.49
N PHE A 70 12.43 -11.50 -0.38
CA PHE A 70 13.26 -10.34 -0.73
C PHE A 70 12.96 -9.10 0.12
N TYR A 71 12.05 -9.21 1.09
CA TYR A 71 11.80 -8.12 2.03
C TYR A 71 13.00 -7.98 2.96
N ASN A 72 13.75 -6.89 2.80
CA ASN A 72 15.01 -6.68 3.51
C ASN A 72 14.79 -5.67 4.65
N GLN A 73 14.45 -6.17 5.85
CA GLN A 73 14.58 -5.36 7.07
C GLN A 73 16.05 -5.32 7.47
N CYS A 74 16.84 -4.47 6.81
CA CYS A 74 18.05 -3.95 7.42
C CYS A 74 17.63 -2.76 8.29
N ILE A 75 17.34 -3.04 9.57
CA ILE A 75 17.44 -2.04 10.64
C ILE A 75 18.68 -2.39 11.44
#